data_AF-A0A067T009-F1
#
_entry.id   AF-A0A067T009-F1
#
_cell.length_a   1.000
_cell.length_b   1.000
_cell.length_c   1.000
_cell.angle_alpha   90.00
_cell.angle_beta   90.00
_cell.angle_gamma   90.00
#
_symmetry.space_group_name_H-M   'P 1'
#
loop_
_entity.id
_entity.type
_entity.pdbx_description
1 polymer ?
#
loop_
_entity_poly.entity_id
_entity_poly.type
_entity_poly.pdbx_seq_one_letter_code
_entity_poly.pdbx_strand_id
1 'polypeptide(L)'
;RHSFDLFLICRQNPQVVGHNKDRIVFDNKVAETVEVHHSYTLRLDQKGQYILDAGVVNGVCPGSEFTIYADRGGLLRLPNLGVIVPYKFHPFRTIMGRLSGPDPTLDKAAFAIQTRTGALAELKVFISPDMPLLPDFVGMQSITIVDDPSVAHLVVERENDETAFVILDKRLTAHGIAKYAHKAKADDMITVLQGAAHYYYHLNRSYLTSKYIEKGIEMEFFKLDESTDQYDEDTLPLASRLSGENLLKDGVITLSLRDDVDDIYGIRITNTSGLDLYPSIFYFNNRELSISTTNFQVDSPLPKHGGTLNLGFGYGYRKGYQYFMPSGLDVDVGFLKCFFPTSPVDLSNIATLSVNLSDITALSVDLSNVDSSQTATSPVGPPQTATSPVDLPNVFQKPVSILKSSGKGRLPMRLYDAWGCIVIPVVQRRVKIVA
;
A
#
# COMPACT_ATOMS: atom_id res chain seq x y z
N ARG A 1 26.64 29.50 21.26
CA ARG A 1 25.25 29.72 21.76
C ARG A 1 24.58 30.74 20.85
N HIS A 2 23.87 30.27 19.83
CA HIS A 2 22.89 31.07 19.09
C HIS A 2 21.58 30.32 19.21
N SER A 3 20.64 30.90 19.97
CA SER A 3 19.26 30.42 20.08
C SER A 3 18.54 30.92 18.85
N PHE A 4 18.13 30.00 17.97
CA PHE A 4 17.14 30.30 16.95
C PHE A 4 15.80 29.78 17.46
N ASP A 5 14.92 30.70 17.85
CA ASP A 5 13.51 30.39 18.08
C ASP A 5 12.89 29.96 16.75
N LEU A 6 12.58 28.67 16.65
CA LEU A 6 11.93 28.09 15.48
C LEU A 6 10.44 28.46 15.51
N PHE A 7 10.10 29.60 14.92
CA PHE A 7 8.71 29.88 14.57
C PHE A 7 8.24 28.83 13.55
N LEU A 8 7.37 27.92 13.99
CA LEU A 8 6.68 27.01 13.08
C LEU A 8 5.73 27.82 12.19
N ILE A 9 6.14 28.06 10.95
CA ILE A 9 5.28 28.67 9.94
C ILE A 9 4.25 27.62 9.50
N CYS A 10 3.04 27.70 10.06
CA CYS A 10 1.93 26.85 9.65
C CYS A 10 1.54 27.12 8.18
N ARG A 11 1.27 26.04 7.41
CA ARG A 11 0.90 26.00 5.96
C ARG A 11 2.02 25.84 4.93
N GLN A 12 3.18 25.31 5.30
CA GLN A 12 4.04 24.70 4.29
C GLN A 12 3.79 23.19 4.20
N ASN A 13 3.56 22.70 2.98
CA ASN A 13 3.98 21.37 2.55
C ASN A 13 5.41 21.57 2.02
N PRO A 14 6.46 21.45 2.83
CA PRO A 14 7.81 21.61 2.32
C PRO A 14 8.07 20.48 1.32
N GLN A 15 8.04 20.81 0.04
CA GLN A 15 8.64 19.99 -1.00
C GLN A 15 10.14 20.20 -0.89
N VAL A 16 10.83 19.20 -0.35
CA VAL A 16 12.29 19.20 -0.34
C VAL A 16 12.76 18.66 -1.69
N VAL A 17 13.38 19.53 -2.47
CA VAL A 17 13.89 19.22 -3.82
C VAL A 17 15.42 19.11 -3.75
N GLY A 18 16.00 18.18 -4.50
CA GLY A 18 17.44 18.07 -4.72
C GLY A 18 18.12 16.85 -4.10
N HIS A 19 19.39 16.66 -4.45
CA HIS A 19 20.24 15.49 -4.15
C HIS A 19 20.37 15.13 -2.65
N ASN A 20 20.10 16.08 -1.75
CA ASN A 20 20.23 15.92 -0.29
C ASN A 20 18.87 15.93 0.43
N LYS A 21 17.77 15.61 -0.26
CA LYS A 21 16.41 15.62 0.31
C LYS A 21 16.23 14.61 1.47
N ASP A 22 17.07 13.58 1.52
CA ASP A 22 17.05 12.54 2.54
C ASP A 22 17.94 12.90 3.75
N ARG A 23 18.61 14.06 3.70
CA ARG A 23 19.43 14.53 4.82
C ARG A 23 18.52 14.82 6.01
N ILE A 24 18.72 14.06 7.08
CA ILE A 24 18.09 14.28 8.38
C ILE A 24 18.54 15.65 8.90
N VAL A 25 17.68 16.67 8.77
CA VAL A 25 17.92 18.03 9.30
C VAL A 25 17.67 18.06 10.83
N PHE A 26 16.93 17.08 11.34
CA PHE A 26 16.61 16.93 12.76
C PHE A 26 16.87 15.49 13.22
N ASP A 27 17.89 15.30 14.07
CA ASP A 27 18.17 14.05 14.79
C ASP A 27 16.93 13.65 15.61
N ASN A 28 16.31 12.52 15.24
CA ASN A 28 15.11 12.00 15.88
C ASN A 28 15.47 11.11 17.09
N LYS A 29 16.27 11.64 18.02
CA LYS A 29 16.35 11.13 19.41
C LYS A 29 15.04 11.45 20.15
N VAL A 30 13.96 10.81 19.73
CA VAL A 30 12.75 10.71 20.53
C VAL A 30 12.75 9.32 21.13
N ALA A 31 12.70 9.29 22.47
CA ALA A 31 12.72 8.10 23.27
C ALA A 31 11.64 7.09 22.84
N GLU A 32 11.98 5.82 22.98
CA GLU A 32 11.10 4.66 22.89
C GLU A 32 9.74 4.94 23.56
N THR A 33 8.67 4.43 22.93
CA THR A 33 7.24 4.54 23.30
C THR A 33 6.53 5.81 22.83
N VAL A 34 5.99 5.78 21.61
CA VAL A 34 4.59 6.05 21.25
C VAL A 34 4.45 5.66 19.77
N GLU A 35 3.59 4.68 19.46
CA GLU A 35 3.18 4.36 18.09
C GLU A 35 2.80 5.69 17.40
N VAL A 36 3.54 6.06 16.35
CA VAL A 36 3.25 7.28 15.58
C VAL A 36 1.96 7.01 14.80
N HIS A 37 0.82 7.16 15.45
CA HIS A 37 -0.46 7.05 14.79
C HIS A 37 -0.55 8.16 13.75
N HIS A 38 -0.57 7.76 12.48
CA HIS A 38 -0.80 8.69 11.38
C HIS A 38 -2.12 9.43 11.65
N SER A 39 -2.04 10.76 11.72
CA SER A 39 -3.15 11.61 12.09
C SER A 39 -3.59 12.47 10.92
N TYR A 40 -4.89 12.71 10.87
CA TYR A 40 -5.53 13.52 9.85
C TYR A 40 -6.03 14.84 10.43
N THR A 41 -6.11 15.86 9.60
CA THR A 41 -6.70 17.14 10.01
C THR A 41 -8.22 17.02 10.01
N LEU A 42 -8.85 17.47 11.10
CA LEU A 42 -10.29 17.66 11.22
C LEU A 42 -10.60 19.15 11.30
N ARG A 43 -11.57 19.61 10.52
CA ARG A 43 -12.00 21.02 10.49
C ARG A 43 -13.51 21.16 10.37
N LEU A 44 -14.03 22.31 10.77
CA LEU A 44 -15.40 22.72 10.46
C LEU A 44 -15.43 23.43 9.11
N ASP A 45 -16.40 23.10 8.27
CA ASP A 45 -16.70 23.87 7.07
C ASP A 45 -17.58 25.10 7.40
N GLN A 46 -17.88 25.91 6.38
CA GLN A 46 -18.73 27.10 6.52
C GLN A 46 -20.18 26.79 6.96
N LYS A 47 -20.60 25.53 6.89
CA LYS A 47 -21.93 25.05 7.29
C LYS A 47 -21.90 24.35 8.65
N GLY A 48 -20.76 24.35 9.35
CA GLY A 48 -20.59 23.68 10.64
C GLY A 48 -20.45 22.16 10.52
N GLN A 49 -20.14 21.63 9.35
CA GLN A 49 -19.89 20.19 9.16
C GLN A 49 -18.44 19.85 9.47
N TYR A 50 -18.22 18.74 10.18
CA TYR A 50 -16.90 18.19 10.41
C TYR A 50 -16.37 17.54 9.13
N ILE A 51 -15.26 18.05 8.63
CA ILE A 51 -14.56 17.54 7.45
C ILE A 51 -13.22 16.98 7.90
N LEU A 52 -13.05 15.68 7.71
CA LEU A 52 -11.77 15.00 7.81
C LEU A 52 -11.04 15.13 6.48
N ASP A 53 -9.81 15.64 6.50
CA ASP A 53 -8.92 15.70 5.34
C ASP A 53 -8.28 14.31 5.07
N ALA A 54 -9.13 13.30 5.04
CA ALA A 54 -8.86 11.92 4.66
C ALA A 54 -10.13 11.31 4.05
N GLY A 55 -9.99 10.64 2.92
CA GLY A 55 -11.11 10.03 2.21
C GLY A 55 -11.02 8.52 2.11
N VAL A 56 -11.84 7.95 1.24
CA VAL A 56 -11.82 6.50 1.00
C VAL A 56 -10.48 6.03 0.44
N VAL A 57 -9.77 6.89 -0.31
CA VAL A 57 -8.42 6.59 -0.77
C VAL A 57 -7.50 6.38 0.41
N ASN A 58 -7.68 7.09 1.54
CA ASN A 58 -6.94 7.00 2.80
C ASN A 58 -7.33 5.79 3.67
N GLY A 59 -8.33 5.01 3.24
CA GLY A 59 -8.82 3.84 3.96
C GLY A 59 -10.02 4.12 4.88
N VAL A 60 -10.57 5.34 4.84
CA VAL A 60 -11.81 5.66 5.55
C VAL A 60 -12.97 4.85 4.96
N CYS A 61 -13.67 4.08 5.79
CA CYS A 61 -14.76 3.22 5.34
C CYS A 61 -15.91 3.15 6.38
N PRO A 62 -17.04 2.52 6.04
CA PRO A 62 -18.12 2.31 7.01
C PRO A 62 -17.64 1.57 8.25
N GLY A 63 -18.00 2.10 9.43
CA GLY A 63 -17.59 1.56 10.72
C GLY A 63 -16.21 2.03 11.19
N SER A 64 -15.48 2.85 10.42
CA SER A 64 -14.28 3.50 10.95
C SER A 64 -14.65 4.49 12.07
N GLU A 65 -13.78 4.65 13.06
CA GLU A 65 -13.95 5.60 14.16
C GLU A 65 -12.66 6.39 14.34
N PHE A 66 -12.81 7.68 14.66
CA PHE A 66 -11.70 8.59 14.81
C PHE A 66 -11.77 9.31 16.15
N THR A 67 -10.72 9.18 16.95
CA THR A 67 -10.57 9.92 18.21
C THR A 67 -9.90 11.25 17.94
N ILE A 68 -10.47 12.31 18.51
CA ILE A 68 -10.12 13.70 18.20
C ILE A 68 -9.28 14.33 19.31
N TYR A 69 -8.24 15.06 18.92
CA TYR A 69 -7.30 15.72 19.80
C TYR A 69 -7.11 17.18 19.39
N ALA A 70 -7.00 18.08 20.37
CA ALA A 70 -6.88 19.52 20.11
C ALA A 70 -5.59 19.90 19.36
N ASP A 71 -4.50 19.17 19.64
CA ASP A 71 -3.19 19.34 19.02
C ASP A 71 -2.35 18.07 19.17
N ARG A 72 -1.14 18.07 18.58
CA ARG A 72 -0.19 16.95 18.69
C ARG A 72 0.27 16.68 20.12
N GLY A 73 0.33 17.68 20.99
CA GLY A 73 0.67 17.50 22.40
C GLY A 73 -0.42 16.75 23.17
N GLY A 74 -1.68 16.90 22.74
CA GLY A 74 -2.83 16.13 23.20
C GLY A 74 -2.79 14.65 22.84
N LEU A 75 -2.01 14.22 21.83
CA LEU A 75 -1.85 12.79 21.53
C LEU A 75 -1.22 12.01 22.70
N LEU A 76 -0.40 12.70 23.49
CA LEU A 76 0.31 12.15 24.65
C LEU A 76 -0.43 12.42 25.97
N ARG A 77 -1.55 13.16 25.94
CA ARG A 77 -2.23 13.66 27.15
C ARG A 77 -3.74 13.54 27.02
N LEU A 78 -4.35 12.75 27.89
CA LEU A 78 -5.80 12.78 28.10
C LEU A 78 -6.21 14.14 28.72
N PRO A 79 -7.42 14.65 28.43
CA PRO A 79 -8.52 13.99 27.69
C PRO A 79 -8.54 14.27 26.18
N ASN A 80 -9.08 13.32 25.41
CA ASN A 80 -9.44 13.55 24.02
C ASN A 80 -10.71 14.44 23.92
N LEU A 81 -10.94 15.04 22.76
CA LEU A 81 -12.11 15.90 22.49
C LEU A 81 -13.37 15.09 22.15
N GLY A 82 -13.26 13.78 21.95
CA GLY A 82 -14.37 12.89 21.61
C GLY A 82 -14.06 11.99 20.41
N VAL A 83 -15.06 11.19 20.03
CA VAL A 83 -15.00 10.27 18.89
C VAL A 83 -15.99 10.70 17.81
N ILE A 84 -15.55 10.70 16.57
CA ILE A 84 -16.37 10.99 15.38
C ILE A 84 -16.34 9.81 14.41
N VAL A 85 -17.38 9.71 13.59
CA VAL A 85 -17.57 8.60 12.64
C VAL A 85 -17.84 9.11 11.23
N PRO A 86 -17.39 8.42 10.17
CA PRO A 86 -17.72 8.76 8.80
C PRO A 86 -19.24 8.76 8.55
N TYR A 87 -19.74 9.84 7.97
CA TYR A 87 -21.14 9.97 7.55
C TYR A 87 -21.27 9.97 6.02
N LYS A 88 -20.43 10.75 5.33
CA LYS A 88 -20.42 10.82 3.87
C LYS A 88 -19.01 10.73 3.32
N PHE A 89 -18.83 9.73 2.45
CA PHE A 89 -17.55 9.36 1.89
C PHE A 89 -17.26 10.12 0.60
N HIS A 90 -16.07 10.69 0.50
CA HIS A 90 -15.49 11.15 -0.76
C HIS A 90 -14.09 10.54 -0.94
N PRO A 91 -13.53 10.54 -2.17
CA PRO A 91 -12.20 9.99 -2.43
C PRO A 91 -11.10 10.55 -1.53
N PHE A 92 -11.06 11.87 -1.32
CA PHE A 92 -9.95 12.56 -0.65
C PHE A 92 -10.31 13.24 0.67
N ARG A 93 -11.59 13.19 1.06
CA ARG A 93 -12.09 13.77 2.32
C ARG A 93 -13.32 13.03 2.79
N THR A 94 -13.68 13.20 4.04
CA THR A 94 -14.88 12.58 4.60
C THR A 94 -15.66 13.60 5.41
N ILE A 95 -16.98 13.64 5.20
CA ILE A 95 -17.87 14.36 6.11
C ILE A 95 -18.16 13.43 7.28
N MET A 96 -17.86 13.91 8.47
CA MET A 96 -17.98 13.16 9.70
C MET A 96 -19.29 13.52 10.41
N GLY A 97 -19.88 12.52 11.05
CA GLY A 97 -20.96 12.65 12.02
C GLY A 97 -20.50 12.16 13.38
N ARG A 98 -21.44 12.03 14.33
CA ARG A 98 -21.15 11.50 15.66
C ARG A 98 -21.83 10.18 15.92
N LEU A 99 -21.17 9.37 16.74
CA LEU A 99 -21.74 8.15 17.28
C LEU A 99 -22.60 8.48 18.51
N SER A 100 -22.04 9.20 19.50
CA SER A 100 -22.74 9.67 20.72
C SER A 100 -21.94 10.79 21.43
N GLY A 101 -22.59 11.62 22.28
CA GLY A 101 -21.93 12.61 23.15
C GLY A 101 -21.99 14.08 22.67
N PRO A 102 -21.53 15.05 23.49
CA PRO A 102 -21.50 16.47 23.13
C PRO A 102 -20.51 16.75 22.00
N ASP A 103 -20.75 17.84 21.30
CA ASP A 103 -19.90 18.34 20.22
C ASP A 103 -18.45 18.55 20.70
N PRO A 104 -17.43 18.00 20.01
CA PRO A 104 -16.08 18.49 20.22
C PRO A 104 -16.07 19.96 19.80
N THR A 105 -15.90 20.87 20.77
CA THR A 105 -15.76 22.29 20.47
C THR A 105 -14.43 22.50 19.75
N LEU A 106 -14.50 22.83 18.46
CA LEU A 106 -13.33 23.09 17.63
C LEU A 106 -13.17 24.60 17.45
N ASP A 107 -12.31 25.21 18.25
CA ASP A 107 -11.90 26.61 18.05
C ASP A 107 -10.94 26.77 16.85
N LYS A 108 -10.25 25.68 16.50
CA LYS A 108 -9.30 25.57 15.38
C LYS A 108 -9.34 24.15 14.81
N ALA A 109 -8.61 23.93 13.72
CA ALA A 109 -8.41 22.59 13.18
C ALA A 109 -7.78 21.66 14.24
N ALA A 110 -8.31 20.45 14.33
CA ALA A 110 -7.90 19.41 15.27
C ALA A 110 -7.24 18.23 14.56
N PHE A 111 -6.70 17.31 15.35
CA PHE A 111 -6.11 16.07 14.87
C PHE A 111 -7.06 14.91 15.12
N ALA A 112 -7.17 14.02 14.14
CA ALA A 112 -8.00 12.83 14.19
C ALA A 112 -7.11 11.60 13.98
N ILE A 113 -7.13 10.67 14.93
CA ILE A 113 -6.48 9.36 14.80
C ILE A 113 -7.55 8.32 14.54
N GLN A 114 -7.34 7.49 13.53
CA GLN A 114 -8.19 6.33 13.30
C GLN A 114 -7.97 5.32 14.44
N THR A 115 -8.99 5.13 15.27
CA THR A 115 -8.96 4.17 16.38
C THR A 115 -9.69 2.89 16.03
N ARG A 116 -10.69 2.97 15.12
CA ARG A 116 -11.34 1.80 14.51
C ARG A 116 -11.17 1.79 13.01
N THR A 117 -10.75 0.65 12.46
CA THR A 117 -10.50 0.54 11.03
C THR A 117 -11.79 0.42 10.21
N GLY A 118 -12.80 -0.28 10.75
CA GLY A 118 -14.12 -0.46 10.13
C GLY A 118 -14.27 -1.79 9.39
N ALA A 119 -15.45 -2.00 8.77
CA ALA A 119 -15.93 -3.32 8.32
C ALA A 119 -15.13 -3.98 7.18
N LEU A 120 -14.24 -3.25 6.51
CA LEU A 120 -13.48 -3.73 5.35
C LEU A 120 -12.05 -4.19 5.69
N ALA A 121 -11.71 -4.19 6.98
CA ALA A 121 -10.32 -4.29 7.43
C ALA A 121 -10.08 -5.35 8.51
N GLU A 122 -11.07 -6.20 8.81
CA GLU A 122 -10.96 -7.18 9.88
C GLU A 122 -10.03 -8.35 9.49
N LEU A 123 -8.90 -8.44 10.19
CA LEU A 123 -8.07 -9.64 10.22
C LEU A 123 -8.80 -10.71 11.03
N LYS A 124 -9.28 -11.76 10.35
CA LYS A 124 -9.86 -12.93 11.00
C LYS A 124 -8.77 -13.87 11.48
N VAL A 125 -8.70 -14.07 12.79
CA VAL A 125 -7.68 -14.90 13.43
C VAL A 125 -8.38 -16.06 14.13
N PHE A 126 -7.95 -17.28 13.84
CA PHE A 126 -8.30 -18.44 14.65
C PHE A 126 -7.16 -18.71 15.62
N ILE A 127 -7.48 -18.90 16.91
CA ILE A 127 -6.49 -19.27 17.92
C ILE A 127 -6.76 -20.70 18.32
N SER A 128 -5.73 -21.54 18.24
CA SER A 128 -5.85 -22.92 18.65
C SER A 128 -6.10 -23.04 20.17
N PRO A 129 -6.94 -24.00 20.62
CA PRO A 129 -7.36 -24.11 22.03
C PRO A 129 -6.22 -24.35 23.04
N ASP A 130 -5.06 -24.80 22.57
CA ASP A 130 -3.85 -25.07 23.33
C ASP A 130 -2.97 -23.82 23.56
N MET A 131 -3.34 -22.68 22.97
CA MET A 131 -2.71 -21.40 23.24
C MET A 131 -3.18 -20.82 24.58
N PRO A 132 -2.30 -20.17 25.36
CA PRO A 132 -2.70 -19.49 26.59
C PRO A 132 -3.76 -18.42 26.27
N LEU A 133 -4.69 -18.21 27.22
CA LEU A 133 -5.66 -17.12 27.12
C LEU A 133 -4.92 -15.82 26.82
N LEU A 134 -5.29 -15.23 25.70
CA LEU A 134 -4.60 -14.07 25.16
C LEU A 134 -4.90 -12.88 26.07
N PRO A 135 -3.96 -11.94 26.24
CA PRO A 135 -4.29 -10.65 26.83
C PRO A 135 -5.46 -10.05 26.07
N ASP A 136 -6.34 -9.35 26.79
CA ASP A 136 -7.47 -8.64 26.23
C ASP A 136 -7.03 -7.86 24.98
N PHE A 137 -7.35 -8.36 23.79
CA PHE A 137 -7.15 -7.67 22.50
C PHE A 137 -8.01 -6.41 22.38
N VAL A 138 -8.52 -5.90 23.49
CA VAL A 138 -9.49 -4.82 23.68
C VAL A 138 -8.96 -3.47 23.13
N GLY A 139 -7.73 -3.40 22.61
CA GLY A 139 -7.20 -2.27 21.83
C GLY A 139 -7.04 -2.50 20.31
N MET A 140 -7.12 -3.74 19.82
CA MET A 140 -6.84 -4.10 18.42
C MET A 140 -8.12 -4.13 17.59
N GLN A 141 -8.68 -2.95 17.34
CA GLN A 141 -9.99 -2.77 16.69
C GLN A 141 -10.07 -3.19 15.20
N SER A 142 -9.07 -3.93 14.73
CA SER A 142 -8.91 -4.44 13.36
C SER A 142 -8.80 -5.97 13.32
N ILE A 143 -8.93 -6.66 14.47
CA ILE A 143 -8.80 -8.12 14.59
C ILE A 143 -10.08 -8.72 15.13
N THR A 144 -10.51 -9.81 14.50
CA THR A 144 -11.69 -10.57 14.90
C THR A 144 -11.27 -12.01 15.14
N ILE A 145 -11.51 -12.50 16.35
CA ILE A 145 -11.31 -13.90 16.67
C ILE A 145 -12.48 -14.71 16.11
N VAL A 146 -12.17 -15.77 15.37
CA VAL A 146 -13.16 -16.66 14.75
C VAL A 146 -13.01 -18.08 15.29
N ASP A 147 -14.13 -18.79 15.43
CA ASP A 147 -14.14 -20.16 15.94
C ASP A 147 -13.88 -21.23 14.86
N ASP A 148 -13.94 -20.85 13.58
CA ASP A 148 -13.73 -21.75 12.44
C ASP A 148 -12.43 -21.37 11.69
N PRO A 149 -11.40 -22.25 11.65
CA PRO A 149 -10.16 -21.96 10.95
C PRO A 149 -10.34 -21.82 9.42
N SER A 150 -11.43 -22.36 8.83
CA SER A 150 -11.68 -22.30 7.39
C SER A 150 -12.03 -20.90 6.86
N VAL A 151 -12.42 -20.01 7.78
CA VAL A 151 -12.74 -18.59 7.51
C VAL A 151 -11.67 -17.63 8.03
N ALA A 152 -10.63 -18.14 8.69
CA ALA A 152 -9.51 -17.36 9.19
C ALA A 152 -8.54 -16.99 8.06
N HIS A 153 -7.91 -15.82 8.19
CA HIS A 153 -6.75 -15.46 7.37
C HIS A 153 -5.45 -15.96 8.00
N LEU A 154 -5.45 -16.05 9.33
CA LEU A 154 -4.30 -16.44 10.14
C LEU A 154 -4.74 -17.41 11.23
N VAL A 155 -4.00 -18.49 11.40
CA VAL A 155 -4.10 -19.39 12.55
C VAL A 155 -2.92 -19.12 13.48
N VAL A 156 -3.20 -18.97 14.77
CA VAL A 156 -2.19 -18.91 15.82
C VAL A 156 -2.22 -20.26 16.54
N GLU A 157 -1.12 -21.01 16.44
CA GLU A 157 -0.99 -22.34 17.04
C GLU A 157 0.35 -22.48 17.74
N ARG A 158 0.42 -23.39 18.72
CA ARG A 158 1.69 -23.71 19.38
C ARG A 158 2.45 -24.70 18.52
N GLU A 159 3.71 -24.40 18.25
CA GLU A 159 4.63 -25.33 17.62
C GLU A 159 5.88 -25.46 18.49
N ASN A 160 5.95 -26.55 19.26
CA ASN A 160 6.96 -26.76 20.30
C ASN A 160 6.92 -25.64 21.37
N ASP A 161 8.04 -24.93 21.56
CA ASP A 161 8.17 -23.80 22.50
C ASP A 161 7.89 -22.43 21.86
N GLU A 162 7.50 -22.40 20.58
CA GLU A 162 7.25 -21.18 19.81
C GLU A 162 5.77 -21.05 19.42
N THR A 163 5.37 -19.81 19.14
CA THR A 163 4.06 -19.50 18.54
C THR A 163 4.21 -19.49 17.03
N ALA A 164 3.49 -20.36 16.35
CA ALA A 164 3.40 -20.39 14.90
C ALA A 164 2.19 -19.58 14.41
N PHE A 165 2.44 -18.74 13.42
CA PHE A 165 1.45 -17.94 12.71
C PHE A 165 1.30 -18.51 11.30
N VAL A 166 0.22 -19.28 11.10
CA VAL A 166 -0.04 -20.00 9.85
C VAL A 166 -0.99 -19.20 8.98
N ILE A 167 -0.50 -18.76 7.81
CA ILE A 167 -1.29 -17.97 6.87
C ILE A 167 -2.17 -18.90 6.03
N LEU A 168 -3.49 -18.68 6.08
CA LEU A 168 -4.52 -19.46 5.36
C LEU A 168 -5.21 -18.66 4.24
N ASP A 169 -4.60 -17.56 3.80
CA ASP A 169 -5.18 -16.73 2.76
C ASP A 169 -5.40 -17.53 1.46
N LYS A 170 -6.67 -17.61 1.05
CA LYS A 170 -7.10 -18.37 -0.13
C LYS A 170 -6.41 -17.88 -1.41
N ARG A 171 -6.02 -16.60 -1.47
CA ARG A 171 -5.25 -16.02 -2.58
C ARG A 171 -3.88 -16.69 -2.74
N LEU A 172 -3.29 -17.21 -1.67
CA LEU A 172 -2.01 -17.94 -1.69
C LEU A 172 -2.22 -19.40 -2.04
N THR A 173 -3.21 -20.05 -1.41
CA THR A 173 -3.52 -21.47 -1.66
C THR A 173 -3.91 -21.74 -3.11
N ALA A 174 -4.53 -20.76 -3.79
CA ALA A 174 -4.86 -20.83 -5.21
C ALA A 174 -3.63 -20.98 -6.13
N HIS A 175 -2.43 -20.63 -5.64
CA HIS A 175 -1.18 -20.73 -6.39
C HIS A 175 -0.27 -21.88 -5.93
N GLY A 176 -0.76 -22.74 -5.03
CA GLY A 176 -0.06 -23.94 -4.57
C GLY A 176 0.74 -23.77 -3.28
N ILE A 177 0.61 -22.64 -2.59
CA ILE A 177 1.16 -22.45 -1.26
C ILE A 177 0.20 -23.09 -0.26
N ALA A 178 0.58 -24.23 0.30
CA ALA A 178 -0.25 -24.92 1.27
C ALA A 178 -0.35 -24.13 2.59
N LYS A 179 0.79 -23.66 3.11
CA LYS A 179 0.91 -22.91 4.38
C LYS A 179 2.22 -22.12 4.39
N TYR A 180 2.18 -20.86 4.84
CA TYR A 180 3.35 -20.21 5.44
C TYR A 180 3.21 -20.25 6.94
N ALA A 181 4.25 -20.68 7.63
CA ALA A 181 4.35 -20.58 9.08
C ALA A 181 5.47 -19.60 9.41
N HIS A 182 5.10 -18.47 10.01
CA HIS A 182 6.07 -17.63 10.69
C HIS A 182 6.12 -18.02 12.16
N LYS A 183 7.32 -18.11 12.75
CA LYS A 183 7.49 -18.45 14.17
C LYS A 183 8.00 -17.24 14.92
N ALA A 184 7.36 -16.94 16.04
CA ALA A 184 7.82 -15.91 16.95
C ALA A 184 7.65 -16.36 18.40
N LYS A 185 8.30 -15.65 19.32
CA LYS A 185 8.11 -15.86 20.76
C LYS A 185 6.71 -15.43 21.15
N ALA A 186 6.18 -16.05 22.20
CA ALA A 186 4.85 -15.69 22.72
C ALA A 186 4.73 -14.20 23.07
N ASP A 187 5.81 -13.59 23.56
CA ASP A 187 5.84 -12.17 23.94
C ASP A 187 5.70 -11.23 22.72
N ASP A 188 6.07 -11.67 21.51
CA ASP A 188 6.02 -10.86 20.28
C ASP A 188 4.67 -10.94 19.56
N MET A 189 3.74 -11.75 20.08
CA MET A 189 2.48 -12.07 19.41
C MET A 189 1.60 -10.86 19.14
N ILE A 190 1.52 -9.89 20.07
CA ILE A 190 0.74 -8.66 19.85
C ILE A 190 1.31 -7.90 18.64
N THR A 191 2.63 -7.74 18.58
CA THR A 191 3.31 -7.02 17.50
C THR A 191 3.10 -7.71 16.15
N VAL A 192 3.21 -9.04 16.11
CA VAL A 192 2.96 -9.83 14.88
C VAL A 192 1.52 -9.66 14.42
N LEU A 193 0.55 -9.74 15.33
CA LEU A 193 -0.87 -9.58 15.00
C LEU A 193 -1.20 -8.14 14.56
N GLN A 194 -0.59 -7.12 15.16
CA GLN A 194 -0.71 -5.72 14.70
C GLN A 194 -0.15 -5.55 13.28
N GLY A 195 1.03 -6.10 13.00
CA GLY A 195 1.64 -6.09 11.68
C GLY A 195 0.77 -6.79 10.64
N ALA A 196 0.23 -7.97 10.98
CA ALA A 196 -0.71 -8.69 10.14
C ALA A 196 -2.00 -7.89 9.89
N ALA A 197 -2.56 -7.27 10.92
CA ALA A 197 -3.77 -6.46 10.77
C ALA A 197 -3.54 -5.25 9.85
N HIS A 198 -2.39 -4.57 9.99
CA HIS A 198 -1.96 -3.49 9.09
C HIS A 198 -1.80 -3.99 7.64
N TYR A 199 -1.13 -5.13 7.47
CA TYR A 199 -0.96 -5.79 6.18
C TYR A 199 -2.29 -6.05 5.48
N TYR A 200 -3.20 -6.78 6.14
CA TYR A 200 -4.48 -7.15 5.55
C TYR A 200 -5.41 -5.95 5.36
N TYR A 201 -5.37 -4.97 6.26
CA TYR A 201 -6.09 -3.71 6.10
C TYR A 201 -5.71 -3.04 4.77
N HIS A 202 -4.42 -2.83 4.54
CA HIS A 202 -3.97 -2.15 3.34
C HIS A 202 -4.06 -3.02 2.10
N LEU A 203 -3.91 -4.34 2.19
CA LEU A 203 -4.10 -5.25 1.07
C LEU A 203 -5.56 -5.28 0.60
N ASN A 204 -6.52 -5.20 1.53
CA ASN A 204 -7.95 -5.27 1.21
C ASN A 204 -8.59 -3.90 0.93
N ARG A 205 -7.89 -2.79 1.22
CA ARG A 205 -8.34 -1.41 0.94
C ARG A 205 -8.72 -1.19 -0.52
N SER A 206 -10.02 -1.17 -0.80
CA SER A 206 -10.58 -1.04 -2.16
C SER A 206 -11.96 -0.37 -2.17
N TYR A 207 -12.32 0.31 -1.08
CA TYR A 207 -13.65 0.88 -0.91
C TYR A 207 -13.91 2.04 -1.88
N LEU A 208 -15.02 1.94 -2.63
CA LEU A 208 -15.44 2.94 -3.63
C LEU A 208 -14.34 3.27 -4.67
N THR A 209 -13.58 2.26 -5.10
CA THR A 209 -12.69 2.42 -6.25
C THR A 209 -13.47 2.63 -7.54
N SER A 210 -12.89 3.41 -8.45
CA SER A 210 -13.46 3.73 -9.75
C SER A 210 -13.12 2.66 -10.78
N LYS A 211 -14.13 1.89 -11.20
CA LYS A 211 -14.01 0.95 -12.32
C LYS A 211 -13.65 1.62 -13.64
N TYR A 212 -13.91 2.92 -13.78
CA TYR A 212 -13.48 3.68 -14.95
C TYR A 212 -11.95 3.84 -14.97
N ILE A 213 -11.35 4.17 -13.83
CA ILE A 213 -9.88 4.27 -13.71
C ILE A 213 -9.25 2.89 -13.88
N GLU A 214 -9.76 1.87 -13.18
CA GLU A 214 -9.20 0.50 -13.26
C GLU A 214 -9.19 -0.05 -14.69
N LYS A 215 -10.24 0.20 -15.49
CA LYS A 215 -10.29 -0.21 -16.91
C LYS A 215 -9.43 0.64 -17.84
N GLY A 216 -9.07 1.85 -17.41
CA GLY A 216 -8.24 2.79 -18.15
C GLY A 216 -6.75 2.72 -17.76
N ILE A 217 -6.34 1.66 -17.07
CA ILE A 217 -4.94 1.38 -16.76
C ILE A 217 -4.55 0.07 -17.42
N GLU A 218 -3.47 0.11 -18.19
CA GLU A 218 -2.79 -1.06 -18.70
C GLU A 218 -1.49 -1.24 -17.92
N MET A 219 -1.22 -2.47 -17.48
CA MET A 219 0.01 -2.81 -16.79
C MET A 219 0.74 -3.89 -17.58
N GLU A 220 2.05 -3.78 -17.64
CA GLU A 220 2.93 -4.77 -18.24
C GLU A 220 4.10 -5.02 -17.28
N PHE A 221 4.59 -6.26 -17.27
CA PHE A 221 5.70 -6.67 -16.43
C PHE A 221 6.71 -7.43 -17.29
N PHE A 222 7.99 -7.03 -17.24
CA PHE A 222 9.01 -7.58 -18.14
C PHE A 222 10.24 -8.02 -17.37
N LYS A 223 10.91 -9.03 -17.89
CA LYS A 223 12.32 -9.27 -17.58
C LYS A 223 13.16 -8.20 -18.28
N LEU A 224 14.25 -7.80 -17.65
CA LEU A 224 15.15 -6.78 -18.13
C LEU A 224 16.52 -7.38 -18.39
N ASP A 225 17.10 -7.04 -19.54
CA ASP A 225 18.50 -7.35 -19.88
C ASP A 225 19.35 -6.09 -19.68
N GLU A 226 20.59 -6.26 -19.25
CA GLU A 226 21.57 -5.18 -19.22
C GLU A 226 21.85 -4.67 -20.64
N SER A 227 21.81 -3.36 -20.86
CA SER A 227 22.21 -2.83 -22.17
C SER A 227 23.72 -2.93 -22.34
N THR A 228 24.14 -3.58 -23.43
CA THR A 228 25.54 -3.60 -23.89
C THR A 228 25.93 -2.36 -24.69
N ASP A 229 24.98 -1.49 -25.01
CA ASP A 229 25.14 -0.47 -26.07
C ASP A 229 25.22 0.95 -25.53
N GLN A 230 24.96 1.16 -24.23
CA GLN A 230 25.00 2.47 -23.59
C GLN A 230 25.57 2.29 -22.18
N TYR A 231 26.74 2.86 -21.96
CA TYR A 231 27.41 2.93 -20.66
C TYR A 231 27.61 4.40 -20.27
N ASP A 232 27.44 4.74 -19.00
CA ASP A 232 27.87 6.05 -18.49
C ASP A 232 29.40 6.14 -18.40
N GLU A 233 29.92 7.30 -18.01
CA GLU A 233 31.36 7.53 -17.86
C GLU A 233 32.02 6.59 -16.83
N ASP A 234 31.22 5.98 -15.94
CA ASP A 234 31.62 5.02 -14.92
C ASP A 234 31.41 3.55 -15.38
N THR A 235 31.13 3.30 -16.66
CA THR A 235 30.87 1.98 -17.27
C THR A 235 29.65 1.23 -16.74
N LEU A 236 28.66 1.93 -16.17
CA LEU A 236 27.39 1.32 -15.77
C LEU A 236 26.37 1.35 -16.92
N PRO A 237 25.57 0.29 -17.14
CA PRO A 237 24.54 0.28 -18.17
C PRO A 237 23.54 1.43 -17.97
N LEU A 238 23.42 2.29 -18.99
CA LEU A 238 22.57 3.50 -18.98
C LEU A 238 21.07 3.20 -18.93
N ALA A 239 20.63 2.04 -19.43
CA ALA A 239 19.23 1.64 -19.41
C ALA A 239 19.07 0.13 -19.62
N SER A 240 18.29 -0.55 -18.80
CA SER A 240 17.93 -1.94 -19.09
C SER A 240 16.97 -2.04 -20.27
N ARG A 241 17.18 -3.02 -21.15
CA ARG A 241 16.29 -3.31 -22.28
C ARG A 241 15.20 -4.28 -21.86
N LEU A 242 14.00 -4.12 -22.42
CA LEU A 242 12.95 -5.10 -22.25
C LEU A 242 13.37 -6.41 -22.91
N SER A 243 13.25 -7.50 -22.16
CA SER A 243 13.56 -8.85 -22.60
C SER A 243 12.33 -9.74 -22.52
N GLY A 244 12.10 -10.52 -23.57
CA GLY A 244 11.01 -11.46 -23.64
C GLY A 244 9.62 -10.83 -23.77
N GLU A 245 8.61 -11.58 -23.34
CA GLU A 245 7.19 -11.22 -23.40
C GLU A 245 6.71 -10.59 -22.07
N ASN A 246 5.51 -10.00 -22.11
CA ASN A 246 4.83 -9.55 -20.90
C ASN A 246 4.53 -10.74 -19.97
N LEU A 247 5.09 -10.71 -18.77
CA LEU A 247 4.94 -11.72 -17.72
C LEU A 247 3.63 -11.57 -16.93
N LEU A 248 2.93 -10.44 -17.05
CA LEU A 248 1.57 -10.27 -16.55
C LEU A 248 0.58 -10.89 -17.55
N LYS A 249 0.07 -12.08 -17.22
CA LYS A 249 -0.91 -12.82 -18.02
C LYS A 249 -2.11 -13.18 -17.16
N ASP A 250 -3.32 -12.97 -17.69
CA ASP A 250 -4.59 -13.26 -17.01
C ASP A 250 -4.69 -12.69 -15.58
N GLY A 251 -4.11 -11.51 -15.38
CA GLY A 251 -4.11 -10.81 -14.08
C GLY A 251 -3.08 -11.30 -13.06
N VAL A 252 -2.15 -12.19 -13.45
CA VAL A 252 -1.10 -12.75 -12.59
C VAL A 252 0.28 -12.54 -13.21
N ILE A 253 1.25 -12.10 -12.42
CA ILE A 253 2.67 -12.09 -12.81
C ILE A 253 3.26 -13.45 -12.40
N THR A 254 3.84 -14.19 -13.35
CA THR A 254 4.53 -15.45 -13.05
C THR A 254 6.03 -15.33 -13.34
N LEU A 255 6.85 -15.57 -12.32
CA LEU A 255 8.30 -15.52 -12.39
C LEU A 255 8.89 -16.93 -12.23
N SER A 256 9.81 -17.28 -13.12
CA SER A 256 10.56 -18.53 -13.06
C SER A 256 11.98 -18.22 -12.58
N LEU A 257 12.21 -18.42 -11.28
CA LEU A 257 13.47 -18.07 -10.62
C LEU A 257 14.45 -19.23 -10.69
N ARG A 258 15.70 -18.91 -11.01
CA ARG A 258 16.84 -19.82 -10.96
C ARG A 258 17.76 -19.39 -9.83
N ASP A 259 18.33 -20.35 -9.13
CA ASP A 259 19.14 -20.07 -7.93
C ASP A 259 20.50 -19.42 -8.25
N ASP A 260 20.96 -19.53 -9.49
CA ASP A 260 22.25 -19.06 -9.98
C ASP A 260 22.16 -17.78 -10.82
N VAL A 261 20.96 -17.20 -10.99
CA VAL A 261 20.77 -16.02 -11.83
C VAL A 261 19.92 -14.95 -11.15
N ASP A 262 20.51 -13.76 -11.01
CA ASP A 262 19.85 -12.57 -10.49
C ASP A 262 19.09 -11.83 -11.59
N ASP A 263 17.94 -12.40 -11.99
CA ASP A 263 17.07 -11.77 -12.98
C ASP A 263 16.50 -10.44 -12.47
N ILE A 264 16.56 -9.41 -13.33
CA ILE A 264 16.04 -8.07 -13.06
C ILE A 264 14.72 -7.88 -13.81
N TYR A 265 13.77 -7.18 -13.19
CA TYR A 265 12.43 -6.98 -13.73
C TYR A 265 11.98 -5.52 -13.70
N GLY A 266 11.05 -5.18 -14.58
CA GLY A 266 10.49 -3.84 -14.73
C GLY A 266 8.98 -3.84 -14.92
N ILE A 267 8.35 -2.71 -14.60
CA ILE A 267 6.91 -2.50 -14.71
C ILE A 267 6.65 -1.33 -15.66
N ARG A 268 5.76 -1.51 -16.64
CA ARG A 268 5.16 -0.39 -17.38
C ARG A 268 3.71 -0.21 -16.95
N ILE A 269 3.32 1.04 -16.73
CA ILE A 269 1.94 1.43 -16.49
C ILE A 269 1.55 2.47 -17.53
N THR A 270 0.50 2.20 -18.29
CA THR A 270 -0.06 3.11 -19.30
C THR A 270 -1.45 3.57 -18.85
N ASN A 271 -1.64 4.89 -18.77
CA ASN A 271 -2.93 5.48 -18.44
C ASN A 271 -3.71 5.81 -19.72
N THR A 272 -4.63 4.93 -20.10
CA THR A 272 -5.54 5.11 -21.24
C THR A 272 -6.83 5.84 -20.86
N SER A 273 -7.04 6.11 -19.56
CA SER A 273 -8.18 6.88 -19.06
C SER A 273 -8.13 8.34 -19.50
N GLY A 274 -9.24 9.07 -19.29
CA GLY A 274 -9.34 10.51 -19.54
C GLY A 274 -8.93 11.41 -18.37
N LEU A 275 -8.27 10.87 -17.34
CA LEU A 275 -7.90 11.58 -16.12
C LEU A 275 -6.41 11.46 -15.85
N ASP A 276 -5.78 12.54 -15.41
CA ASP A 276 -4.39 12.52 -14.94
C ASP A 276 -4.35 11.84 -13.56
N LEU A 277 -3.35 10.98 -13.33
CA LEU A 277 -3.31 10.09 -12.17
C LEU A 277 -1.99 10.22 -11.41
N TYR A 278 -2.02 10.01 -10.09
CA TYR A 278 -0.84 10.08 -9.23
C TYR A 278 -0.53 8.69 -8.65
N PRO A 279 0.06 7.76 -9.44
CA PRO A 279 0.22 6.39 -9.03
C PRO A 279 1.10 6.24 -7.78
N SER A 280 0.71 5.32 -6.89
CA SER A 280 1.53 4.86 -5.76
C SER A 280 1.52 3.34 -5.73
N ILE A 281 2.68 2.72 -5.56
CA ILE A 281 2.85 1.29 -5.79
C ILE A 281 3.54 0.67 -4.58
N PHE A 282 2.95 -0.43 -4.11
CA PHE A 282 3.38 -1.15 -2.92
C PHE A 282 3.50 -2.63 -3.24
N TYR A 283 4.53 -3.26 -2.71
CA TYR A 283 4.70 -4.70 -2.74
C TYR A 283 4.36 -5.28 -1.37
N PHE A 284 3.44 -6.21 -1.35
CA PHE A 284 2.96 -6.91 -0.17
C PHE A 284 3.61 -8.30 -0.13
N ASN A 285 4.57 -8.48 0.76
CA ASN A 285 5.26 -9.75 0.96
C ASN A 285 4.45 -10.63 1.92
N ASN A 286 3.93 -11.77 1.44
CA ASN A 286 3.11 -12.66 2.26
C ASN A 286 3.92 -13.44 3.29
N ARG A 287 5.21 -13.70 3.07
CA ARG A 287 6.02 -14.48 4.00
C ARG A 287 6.19 -13.77 5.33
N GLU A 288 6.40 -12.46 5.26
CA GLU A 288 6.71 -11.61 6.41
C GLU A 288 5.53 -10.71 6.80
N LEU A 289 4.42 -10.75 6.05
CA LEU A 289 3.31 -9.81 6.18
C LEU A 289 3.78 -8.35 6.19
N SER A 290 4.78 -8.04 5.37
CA SER A 290 5.40 -6.73 5.26
C SER A 290 4.94 -6.00 3.99
N ILE A 291 4.97 -4.66 4.03
CA ILE A 291 4.62 -3.83 2.88
C ILE A 291 5.79 -2.90 2.55
N SER A 292 6.40 -3.09 1.39
CA SER A 292 7.42 -2.18 0.87
C SER A 292 6.83 -1.25 -0.19
N THR A 293 7.37 -0.03 -0.25
CA THR A 293 7.08 0.91 -1.34
C THR A 293 8.16 0.79 -2.41
N THR A 294 7.81 1.02 -3.68
CA THR A 294 8.79 0.97 -4.77
C THR A 294 9.67 2.24 -4.86
N ASN A 295 9.75 3.05 -3.78
CA ASN A 295 10.47 4.33 -3.68
C ASN A 295 10.21 5.30 -4.85
N PHE A 296 9.05 5.16 -5.51
CA PHE A 296 8.67 5.98 -6.65
C PHE A 296 7.75 7.10 -6.19
N GLN A 297 8.25 8.33 -6.30
CA GLN A 297 7.46 9.53 -6.07
C GLN A 297 7.20 10.18 -7.43
N VAL A 298 5.92 10.29 -7.76
CA VAL A 298 5.44 10.95 -8.96
C VAL A 298 5.41 12.44 -8.69
N ASP A 299 6.40 13.20 -9.17
CA ASP A 299 6.40 14.66 -9.06
C ASP A 299 5.37 15.33 -9.98
N SER A 300 4.99 14.65 -11.07
CA SER A 300 4.00 15.10 -12.07
C SER A 300 3.08 13.95 -12.45
N PRO A 301 1.76 14.16 -12.54
CA PRO A 301 0.82 13.06 -12.73
C PRO A 301 1.16 12.24 -13.98
N LEU A 302 0.88 10.94 -13.92
CA LEU A 302 0.83 10.06 -15.06
C LEU A 302 -0.24 10.59 -16.04
N PRO A 303 0.16 11.10 -17.22
CA PRO A 303 -0.76 11.79 -18.10
C PRO A 303 -1.86 10.87 -18.60
N LYS A 304 -3.07 11.41 -18.72
CA LYS A 304 -4.19 10.74 -19.41
C LYS A 304 -3.90 10.45 -20.89
N HIS A 305 -4.74 9.63 -21.50
CA HIS A 305 -4.75 9.37 -22.95
C HIS A 305 -3.42 8.82 -23.52
N GLY A 306 -2.82 7.87 -22.81
CA GLY A 306 -1.65 7.12 -23.26
C GLY A 306 -0.35 7.51 -22.57
N GLY A 307 -0.38 8.32 -21.50
CA GLY A 307 0.81 8.59 -20.71
C GLY A 307 1.35 7.30 -20.08
N THR A 308 2.68 7.13 -20.10
CA THR A 308 3.35 5.92 -19.63
C THR A 308 4.29 6.23 -18.46
N LEU A 309 4.33 5.30 -17.52
CA LEU A 309 5.28 5.25 -16.42
C LEU A 309 6.07 3.93 -16.51
N ASN A 310 7.39 4.03 -16.65
CA ASN A 310 8.29 2.88 -16.60
C ASN A 310 9.01 2.87 -15.24
N LEU A 311 9.05 1.70 -14.61
CA LEU A 311 9.69 1.49 -13.31
C LEU A 311 10.70 0.37 -13.43
N GLY A 312 11.92 0.64 -12.97
CA GLY A 312 13.05 -0.28 -13.09
C GLY A 312 13.77 -0.24 -14.45
N PHE A 313 13.31 0.59 -15.39
CA PHE A 313 13.95 0.76 -16.70
C PHE A 313 13.53 2.10 -17.36
N GLY A 314 14.22 2.47 -18.45
CA GLY A 314 13.99 3.70 -19.20
C GLY A 314 14.81 4.89 -18.71
N TYR A 315 14.50 6.07 -19.23
CA TYR A 315 15.21 7.30 -18.90
C TYR A 315 14.95 7.71 -17.44
N GLY A 316 16.00 7.70 -16.61
CA GLY A 316 15.92 8.14 -15.21
C GLY A 316 16.39 7.11 -14.18
N TYR A 317 17.47 6.38 -14.48
CA TYR A 317 18.25 5.51 -13.58
C TYR A 317 17.50 5.05 -12.32
N ARG A 318 16.76 3.94 -12.45
CA ARG A 318 16.23 3.20 -11.31
C ARG A 318 16.53 1.73 -11.51
N LYS A 319 17.24 1.13 -10.55
CA LYS A 319 17.53 -0.31 -10.54
C LYS A 319 16.21 -1.07 -10.63
N GLY A 320 16.16 -2.06 -11.52
CA GLY A 320 14.99 -2.93 -11.63
C GLY A 320 14.78 -3.79 -10.39
N TYR A 321 13.65 -4.47 -10.37
CA TYR A 321 13.23 -5.30 -9.24
C TYR A 321 13.90 -6.67 -9.32
N GLN A 322 14.41 -7.15 -8.19
CA GLN A 322 14.97 -8.49 -8.06
C GLN A 322 14.11 -9.30 -7.08
N TYR A 323 13.95 -10.58 -7.37
CA TYR A 323 13.18 -11.52 -6.58
C TYR A 323 14.05 -12.72 -6.25
N PHE A 324 13.98 -13.17 -5.01
CA PHE A 324 14.80 -14.26 -4.51
C PHE A 324 13.90 -15.30 -3.85
N MET A 325 14.18 -16.57 -4.12
CA MET A 325 13.46 -17.66 -3.47
C MET A 325 14.32 -18.29 -2.37
N PRO A 326 13.90 -18.21 -1.09
CA PRO A 326 14.61 -18.84 0.01
C PRO A 326 14.77 -20.35 -0.20
N SER A 327 15.87 -20.91 0.31
CA SER A 327 16.10 -22.36 0.29
C SER A 327 14.93 -23.12 0.94
N GLY A 328 14.57 -24.25 0.35
CA GLY A 328 13.47 -25.09 0.83
C GLY A 328 12.06 -24.68 0.37
N LEU A 329 11.92 -23.56 -0.36
CA LEU A 329 10.68 -23.16 -1.01
C LEU A 329 10.76 -23.34 -2.52
N ASP A 330 9.69 -23.90 -3.10
CA ASP A 330 9.52 -24.05 -4.56
C ASP A 330 8.56 -23.01 -5.16
N VAL A 331 7.73 -22.38 -4.32
CA VAL A 331 6.74 -21.38 -4.71
C VAL A 331 6.70 -20.28 -3.66
N ASP A 332 6.68 -19.02 -4.11
CA ASP A 332 6.41 -17.86 -3.28
C ASP A 332 5.36 -16.95 -3.95
N VAL A 333 4.56 -16.23 -3.17
CA VAL A 333 3.58 -15.29 -3.70
C VAL A 333 3.65 -13.98 -2.93
N GLY A 334 3.74 -12.87 -3.66
CA GLY A 334 3.49 -11.53 -3.15
C GLY A 334 2.31 -10.87 -3.89
N PHE A 335 1.97 -9.64 -3.51
CA PHE A 335 1.03 -8.82 -4.27
C PHE A 335 1.62 -7.46 -4.61
N LEU A 336 1.54 -7.08 -5.87
CA LEU A 336 1.72 -5.70 -6.29
C LEU A 336 0.37 -4.98 -6.16
N LYS A 337 0.33 -3.91 -5.38
CA LYS A 337 -0.86 -3.09 -5.21
C LYS A 337 -0.59 -1.66 -5.64
N CYS A 338 -1.37 -1.20 -6.61
CA CYS A 338 -1.22 0.11 -7.24
C CYS A 338 -2.46 0.96 -6.95
N PHE A 339 -2.25 2.15 -6.40
CA PHE A 339 -3.28 3.17 -6.16
C PHE A 339 -3.21 4.22 -7.27
N PHE A 340 -4.35 4.60 -7.83
CA PHE A 340 -4.47 5.56 -8.92
C PHE A 340 -5.44 6.71 -8.58
N PRO A 341 -5.08 7.59 -7.65
CA PRO A 341 -5.87 8.79 -7.34
C PRO A 341 -5.74 9.86 -8.43
N THR A 342 -6.81 10.65 -8.63
CA THR A 342 -6.81 11.84 -9.50
C THR A 342 -6.21 13.09 -8.83
N SER A 343 -5.67 12.95 -7.62
CA SER A 343 -5.00 14.02 -6.87
C SER A 343 -3.85 13.43 -6.06
N PRO A 344 -2.81 14.22 -5.74
CA PRO A 344 -1.74 13.76 -4.86
C PRO A 344 -2.30 13.36 -3.48
N VAL A 345 -1.86 12.21 -2.97
CA VAL A 345 -2.25 11.70 -1.65
C VAL A 345 -1.01 11.20 -0.94
N ASP A 346 -0.85 11.58 0.33
CA ASP A 346 0.14 10.96 1.19
C ASP A 346 -0.33 9.56 1.61
N LEU A 347 0.40 8.55 1.13
CA LEU A 347 0.21 7.13 1.44
C LEU A 347 1.45 6.53 2.13
N SER A 348 2.33 7.37 2.69
CA SER A 348 3.55 6.94 3.36
C SER A 348 3.30 6.02 4.55
N ASN A 349 2.13 6.15 5.19
CA ASN A 349 1.71 5.30 6.30
C ASN A 349 1.36 3.85 5.90
N ILE A 350 1.30 3.54 4.60
CA ILE A 350 1.04 2.17 4.13
C ILE A 350 2.28 1.30 4.30
N ALA A 351 3.46 1.82 3.94
CA ALA A 351 4.69 1.05 4.00
C ALA A 351 5.05 0.76 5.46
N THR A 352 5.44 -0.48 5.74
CA THR A 352 5.98 -0.88 7.03
C THR A 352 7.44 -1.23 6.85
N LEU A 353 8.32 -0.59 7.62
CA LEU A 353 9.64 -1.17 7.86
C LEU A 353 9.40 -2.45 8.64
N SER A 354 10.02 -3.54 8.18
CA SER A 354 9.95 -4.86 8.81
C SER A 354 10.03 -4.68 10.34
N VAL A 355 9.00 -5.14 11.05
CA VAL A 355 9.12 -5.36 12.49
C VAL A 355 10.17 -6.46 12.59
N ASN A 356 11.34 -6.12 13.14
CA ASN A 356 12.53 -6.97 13.25
C ASN A 356 12.18 -8.46 13.44
N LEU A 357 12.35 -9.26 12.38
CA LEU A 357 12.24 -10.70 12.40
C LEU A 357 13.48 -11.26 11.70
N SER A 358 14.59 -11.21 12.44
CA SER A 358 15.92 -11.80 12.19
C SER A 358 16.40 -11.86 10.73
N ASP A 359 17.38 -10.99 10.43
CA ASP A 359 18.23 -10.95 9.23
C ASP A 359 17.64 -10.20 8.04
N ILE A 360 17.92 -8.89 8.01
CA ILE A 360 17.77 -8.01 6.83
C ILE A 360 18.68 -8.55 5.72
N THR A 361 18.13 -9.46 4.92
CA THR A 361 18.58 -9.79 3.56
C THR A 361 17.35 -9.93 2.67
N ALA A 362 16.58 -8.85 2.55
CA ALA A 362 15.66 -8.66 1.43
C ALA A 362 15.36 -7.16 1.31
N LEU A 363 15.77 -6.57 0.18
CA LEU A 363 15.65 -5.16 -0.22
C LEU A 363 16.60 -4.16 0.47
N SER A 364 17.89 -4.21 0.10
CA SER A 364 18.73 -3.00 0.11
C SER A 364 18.69 -2.36 -1.29
N VAL A 365 18.16 -1.13 -1.36
CA VAL A 365 18.36 -0.23 -2.49
C VAL A 365 19.41 0.78 -2.01
N ASP A 366 20.66 0.55 -2.40
CA ASP A 366 21.74 1.49 -2.14
C ASP A 366 21.77 2.55 -3.25
N LEU A 367 21.65 3.82 -2.90
CA LEU A 367 21.56 4.94 -3.83
C LEU A 367 22.34 6.14 -3.28
N SER A 368 23.66 6.12 -3.46
CA SER A 368 24.47 7.33 -3.49
C SER A 368 24.98 7.56 -4.91
N ASN A 369 24.77 8.79 -5.42
CA ASN A 369 25.22 9.34 -6.72
C ASN A 369 24.22 9.02 -7.88
N VAL A 370 23.80 9.91 -8.81
CA VAL A 370 24.38 11.11 -9.44
C VAL A 370 23.26 12.07 -9.90
N ASP A 371 23.70 13.29 -10.16
CA ASP A 371 23.10 14.56 -10.58
C ASP A 371 22.08 14.56 -11.74
N SER A 372 21.16 15.53 -11.70
CA SER A 372 20.02 15.65 -12.60
C SER A 372 20.08 16.91 -13.48
N SER A 373 20.32 16.76 -14.78
CA SER A 373 19.76 17.68 -15.76
C SER A 373 19.68 17.05 -17.16
N GLN A 374 18.47 17.01 -17.74
CA GLN A 374 18.12 17.57 -19.05
C GLN A 374 16.88 16.90 -19.68
N THR A 375 16.03 17.77 -20.23
CA THR A 375 14.70 17.57 -20.82
C THR A 375 14.74 16.91 -22.20
N ALA A 376 13.83 15.96 -22.45
CA ALA A 376 13.65 15.33 -23.77
C ALA A 376 12.38 15.83 -24.48
N THR A 377 12.50 16.04 -25.80
CA THR A 377 11.39 16.15 -26.75
C THR A 377 11.44 14.93 -27.68
N SER A 378 10.29 14.38 -28.09
CA SER A 378 10.18 13.24 -29.00
C SER A 378 9.12 13.48 -30.09
N PRO A 379 9.28 12.92 -31.31
CA PRO A 379 8.19 12.81 -32.27
C PRO A 379 7.64 11.37 -32.38
N VAL A 380 6.37 11.33 -32.79
CA VAL A 380 5.39 10.24 -32.78
C VAL A 380 5.42 9.39 -34.07
N GLY A 381 5.10 8.10 -33.96
CA GLY A 381 4.70 7.22 -35.07
C GLY A 381 3.44 6.38 -34.72
N PRO A 382 2.56 6.02 -35.69
CA PRO A 382 1.19 5.58 -35.42
C PRO A 382 1.02 4.05 -35.20
N PRO A 383 -0.12 3.60 -34.63
CA PRO A 383 -0.30 2.24 -34.11
C PRO A 383 -0.92 1.27 -35.13
N GLN A 384 -0.69 -0.03 -34.93
CA GLN A 384 -1.40 -1.11 -35.62
C GLN A 384 -2.27 -1.92 -34.63
N THR A 385 -3.52 -2.10 -35.06
CA THR A 385 -4.63 -2.95 -34.59
C THR A 385 -4.30 -4.46 -34.75
N ALA A 386 -4.92 -5.46 -34.12
CA ALA A 386 -6.06 -5.67 -33.22
C ALA A 386 -6.01 -7.13 -32.71
N THR A 387 -6.76 -7.49 -31.65
CA THR A 387 -7.88 -8.48 -31.66
C THR A 387 -8.24 -8.92 -30.23
N SER A 388 -9.54 -9.18 -30.03
CA SER A 388 -10.25 -9.36 -28.75
C SER A 388 -10.51 -10.85 -28.40
N PRO A 389 -10.94 -11.16 -27.16
CA PRO A 389 -10.41 -12.26 -26.35
C PRO A 389 -11.36 -13.47 -26.19
N VAL A 390 -10.86 -14.50 -25.51
CA VAL A 390 -11.63 -15.66 -25.00
C VAL A 390 -11.74 -15.53 -23.47
N ASP A 391 -12.97 -15.61 -22.96
CA ASP A 391 -13.35 -15.42 -21.55
C ASP A 391 -12.86 -16.58 -20.63
N LEU A 392 -12.29 -16.21 -19.47
CA LEU A 392 -12.12 -17.07 -18.30
C LEU A 392 -12.72 -16.41 -17.05
N PRO A 393 -13.25 -17.19 -16.08
CA PRO A 393 -14.13 -16.68 -15.04
C PRO A 393 -13.38 -15.92 -13.94
N ASN A 394 -13.93 -14.74 -13.64
CA ASN A 394 -13.46 -13.78 -12.66
C ASN A 394 -13.79 -14.25 -11.23
N VAL A 395 -12.81 -14.81 -10.51
CA VAL A 395 -12.94 -15.24 -9.10
C VAL A 395 -12.38 -14.13 -8.18
N PHE A 396 -12.96 -12.93 -8.28
CA PHE A 396 -12.78 -11.89 -7.27
C PHE A 396 -14.14 -11.49 -6.71
N GLN A 397 -14.18 -11.41 -5.38
CA GLN A 397 -15.36 -11.34 -4.50
C GLN A 397 -16.57 -10.57 -5.05
N LYS A 398 -17.74 -11.21 -4.99
CA LYS A 398 -19.04 -10.56 -5.21
C LYS A 398 -19.26 -9.46 -4.17
N PRO A 399 -19.71 -8.25 -4.58
CA PRO A 399 -20.06 -7.21 -3.62
C PRO A 399 -21.34 -7.57 -2.85
N VAL A 400 -21.29 -7.32 -1.55
CA VAL A 400 -22.47 -7.30 -0.66
C VAL A 400 -23.45 -6.26 -1.18
N SER A 401 -24.64 -6.71 -1.54
CA SER A 401 -25.72 -5.87 -2.08
C SER A 401 -26.45 -5.12 -0.96
N ILE A 402 -26.29 -3.81 -0.85
CA ILE A 402 -27.20 -2.96 -0.06
C ILE A 402 -27.50 -1.63 -0.79
N LEU A 403 -28.81 -1.35 -0.87
CA LEU A 403 -29.54 -0.13 -1.27
C LEU A 403 -29.69 0.20 -2.77
N LYS A 404 -30.79 -0.33 -3.35
CA LYS A 404 -31.52 0.29 -4.45
C LYS A 404 -32.11 1.63 -3.97
N SER A 405 -31.68 2.75 -4.54
CA SER A 405 -32.48 3.97 -4.57
C SER A 405 -32.90 4.27 -6.01
N SER A 406 -34.21 4.26 -6.22
CA SER A 406 -34.87 4.59 -7.47
C SER A 406 -34.79 6.10 -7.72
N GLY A 407 -34.19 6.51 -8.84
CA GLY A 407 -34.22 7.90 -9.29
C GLY A 407 -33.52 8.07 -10.64
N LYS A 408 -34.33 8.16 -11.70
CA LYS A 408 -33.87 8.54 -13.05
C LYS A 408 -33.23 9.93 -13.00
N GLY A 409 -32.06 10.07 -13.63
CA GLY A 409 -31.49 11.36 -14.05
C GLY A 409 -30.80 12.18 -12.95
N ARG A 410 -29.60 11.77 -12.53
CA ARG A 410 -28.56 12.66 -11.97
C ARG A 410 -27.20 12.01 -12.18
N LEU A 411 -26.35 12.60 -13.02
CA LEU A 411 -24.92 12.26 -13.12
C LEU A 411 -24.27 12.44 -11.73
N PRO A 412 -23.85 11.38 -11.01
CA PRO A 412 -23.35 11.53 -9.64
C PRO A 412 -21.83 11.34 -9.58
N MET A 413 -21.19 12.11 -8.68
CA MET A 413 -19.76 12.38 -8.57
C MET A 413 -19.17 13.17 -9.74
N ARG A 414 -18.54 14.31 -9.43
CA ARG A 414 -17.66 14.99 -10.38
C ARG A 414 -16.60 13.96 -10.78
N LEU A 415 -16.56 13.57 -12.06
CA LEU A 415 -15.61 12.57 -12.59
C LEU A 415 -14.15 12.82 -12.15
N TYR A 416 -13.83 14.07 -11.79
CA TYR A 416 -12.51 14.55 -11.37
C TYR A 416 -12.09 14.14 -9.95
N ASP A 417 -13.02 13.82 -9.05
CA ASP A 417 -12.69 13.33 -7.71
C ASP A 417 -12.92 11.83 -7.70
N ALA A 418 -11.88 11.04 -7.97
CA ALA A 418 -11.94 9.58 -8.02
C ALA A 418 -10.59 8.95 -7.70
N TRP A 419 -10.60 7.67 -7.36
CA TRP A 419 -9.39 6.87 -7.26
C TRP A 419 -9.66 5.45 -7.74
N GLY A 420 -8.68 4.80 -8.34
CA GLY A 420 -8.70 3.39 -8.69
C GLY A 420 -7.68 2.60 -7.87
N CYS A 421 -7.83 1.28 -7.85
CA CYS A 421 -6.82 0.39 -7.29
C CYS A 421 -6.73 -0.90 -8.10
N ILE A 422 -5.52 -1.39 -8.33
CA ILE A 422 -5.26 -2.69 -8.93
C ILE A 422 -4.41 -3.51 -7.96
N VAL A 423 -4.73 -4.80 -7.82
CA VAL A 423 -3.95 -5.76 -7.03
C VAL A 423 -3.61 -6.93 -7.94
N ILE A 424 -2.32 -7.23 -8.09
CA ILE A 424 -1.80 -8.27 -8.99
C ILE A 424 -0.97 -9.25 -8.16
N PRO A 425 -1.29 -10.55 -8.15
CA PRO A 425 -0.42 -11.56 -7.56
C PRO A 425 0.89 -11.68 -8.35
N VAL A 426 2.01 -11.75 -7.62
CA VAL A 426 3.34 -12.04 -8.15
C VAL A 426 3.73 -13.43 -7.68
N VAL A 427 3.57 -14.42 -8.55
CA VAL A 427 3.83 -15.84 -8.27
C VAL A 427 5.24 -16.17 -8.73
N GLN A 428 6.11 -16.48 -7.78
CA GLN A 428 7.47 -16.92 -8.02
C GLN A 428 7.52 -18.44 -7.97
N ARG A 429 8.21 -19.08 -8.92
CA ARG A 429 8.41 -20.54 -8.96
C ARG A 429 9.88 -20.86 -9.17
N ARG A 430 10.43 -21.77 -8.35
CA ARG A 430 11.78 -22.30 -8.55
C ARG A 430 11.81 -23.18 -9.80
N VAL A 431 12.74 -22.91 -10.70
CA VAL A 431 13.04 -23.81 -11.80
C VAL A 431 13.99 -24.88 -11.29
N LYS A 432 13.50 -26.13 -11.14
CA LYS A 432 14.37 -27.27 -10.87
C LYS A 432 15.10 -27.62 -12.16
N ILE A 433 16.41 -27.40 -12.19
CA ILE A 433 17.25 -27.95 -13.26
C ILE A 433 17.20 -29.47 -13.09
N VAL A 434 16.53 -30.16 -14.01
CA VAL A 434 16.61 -31.62 -14.09
C VAL A 434 18.01 -31.93 -14.61
N ALA A 435 18.86 -32.46 -13.73
CA ALA A 435 20.22 -32.89 -14.06
C ALA A 435 20.21 -34.14 -14.95
#